data_AF-A0A7V9CNV6-F1
#
_entry.id   AF-A0A7V9CNV6-F1
#
_cell.length_a   1.000
_cell.length_b   1.000
_cell.length_c   1.000
_cell.angle_alpha   90.00
_cell.angle_beta   90.00
_cell.angle_gamma   90.00
#
_symmetry.space_group_name_H-M   'P 1'
#
loop_
_entity.id
_entity.type
_entity.pdbx_description
1 polymer ?
#
loop_
_entity_poly.entity_id
_entity_poly.type
_entity_poly.pdbx_seq_one_letter_code
_entity_poly.pdbx_strand_id
1 'polypeptide(L)'
;LGLAGLIVVLYKVHSHWRGGTTERARPWHGPLAGLLAGTSSAMLNAGGPPIAAYLLMQRITPTVFVGTSTLFFAVINLLKLPGSLAAGVVSAGSLLWSLTVCPLVAIGVYVGRRFVLWVDPALFDRLMTIILITACVWLIITAYI
;
A
#
# COMPACT_ATOMS: atom_id res chain seq x y z
N LEU A 1 1.51 -14.05 3.57
CA LEU A 1 1.32 -12.61 3.29
C LEU A 1 0.03 -12.32 2.52
N GLY A 2 -0.22 -12.97 1.38
CA GLY A 2 -1.51 -12.93 0.67
C GLY A 2 -2.71 -13.28 1.58
N LEU A 3 -2.59 -14.34 2.39
CA LEU A 3 -3.58 -14.73 3.41
C LEU A 3 -3.83 -13.64 4.48
N ALA A 4 -2.78 -12.96 4.96
CA ALA A 4 -2.94 -11.92 5.97
C ALA A 4 -3.64 -10.68 5.39
N GLY A 5 -3.28 -10.27 4.17
CA GLY A 5 -4.02 -9.25 3.43
C GLY A 5 -5.48 -9.67 3.18
N LEU A 6 -5.70 -10.91 2.76
CA LEU A 6 -7.04 -11.46 2.52
C LEU A 6 -7.88 -11.48 3.81
N ILE A 7 -7.31 -11.85 4.96
CA ILE A 7 -8.00 -11.83 6.26
C ILE A 7 -8.46 -10.41 6.60
N VAL A 8 -7.60 -9.40 6.42
CA VAL A 8 -7.95 -8.00 6.72
C VAL A 8 -9.01 -7.47 5.73
N VAL A 9 -8.95 -7.89 4.47
CA VAL A 9 -9.96 -7.58 3.45
C VAL A 9 -11.30 -8.24 3.73
N LEU A 10 -11.29 -9.54 4.03
CA LEU A 10 -12.48 -10.30 4.40
C LEU A 10 -13.10 -9.74 5.68
N TYR A 11 -12.29 -9.29 6.65
CA TYR A 11 -12.77 -8.57 7.83
C TYR A 11 -13.45 -7.23 7.47
N LYS A 12 -12.90 -6.46 6.51
CA LYS A 12 -13.55 -5.25 5.99
C LYS A 12 -14.89 -5.59 5.31
N VAL A 13 -14.90 -6.56 4.39
CA VAL A 13 -16.10 -6.95 3.62
C VAL A 13 -17.19 -7.53 4.53
N HIS A 14 -16.81 -8.37 5.49
CA HIS A 14 -17.72 -8.95 6.47
C HIS A 14 -18.34 -7.90 7.40
N SER A 15 -17.56 -6.89 7.82
CA SER A 15 -18.09 -5.80 8.66
C SER A 15 -19.02 -4.85 7.89
N HIS A 16 -18.75 -4.60 6.60
CA HIS A 16 -19.62 -3.80 5.73
C HIS A 16 -21.00 -4.46 5.52
N TRP A 17 -21.06 -5.79 5.52
CA TRP A 17 -22.33 -6.54 5.37
C TRP A 17 -23.16 -6.65 6.65
N ARG A 18 -22.55 -6.49 7.84
CA ARG A 18 -23.26 -6.67 9.12
C ARG A 18 -23.96 -5.42 9.66
N GLY A 19 -23.92 -4.29 8.98
CA GLY A 19 -24.57 -3.04 9.44
C GLY A 19 -24.10 -2.53 10.80
N GLY A 20 -23.09 -3.16 11.40
CA GLY A 20 -22.59 -2.88 12.73
C GLY A 20 -21.60 -1.72 12.67
N THR A 21 -21.76 -0.78 13.60
CA THR A 21 -20.84 0.31 13.88
C THR A 21 -19.40 -0.14 13.72
N THR A 22 -18.75 0.35 12.67
CA THR A 22 -17.33 0.22 12.36
C THR A 22 -16.51 0.31 13.64
N GLU A 23 -15.96 -0.82 14.11
CA GLU A 23 -14.99 -0.79 15.19
C GLU A 23 -13.84 0.12 14.75
N ARG A 24 -13.65 1.21 15.49
CA ARG A 24 -12.47 2.08 15.36
C ARG A 24 -11.23 1.19 15.28
N ALA A 25 -10.31 1.51 14.38
CA ALA A 25 -9.05 0.79 14.27
C ALA A 25 -8.41 0.67 15.66
N ARG A 26 -8.38 -0.56 16.19
CA ARG A 26 -7.75 -0.88 17.47
C ARG A 26 -6.26 -0.51 17.40
N PRO A 27 -5.62 -0.11 18.51
CA PRO A 27 -4.24 0.39 18.50
C PRO A 27 -3.22 -0.59 17.91
N TRP A 28 -3.49 -1.89 17.99
CA TRP A 28 -2.60 -2.95 17.48
C TRP A 28 -2.69 -3.15 15.95
N HIS A 29 -3.73 -2.67 15.29
CA HIS A 29 -3.88 -2.83 13.83
C HIS A 29 -2.78 -2.09 13.06
N GLY A 30 -2.35 -0.91 13.54
CA GLY A 30 -1.31 -0.11 12.88
C GLY A 30 0.06 -0.78 12.89
N PRO A 31 0.61 -1.17 14.06
CA PRO A 31 1.88 -1.90 14.14
C PRO A 31 1.87 -3.21 13.35
N LEU A 32 0.76 -3.98 13.40
CA LEU A 32 0.64 -5.22 12.64
C LEU A 32 0.65 -4.97 11.13
N ALA A 33 -0.12 -4.00 10.64
CA ALA A 33 -0.14 -3.63 9.23
C ALA A 33 1.23 -3.13 8.77
N GLY A 34 1.91 -2.34 9.59
CA GLY A 34 3.27 -1.86 9.33
C GLY A 34 4.29 -2.99 9.23
N LEU A 35 4.28 -3.94 10.17
CA LEU A 35 5.17 -5.10 10.17
C LEU A 35 4.92 -5.99 8.94
N LEU A 36 3.66 -6.31 8.66
CA LEU A 36 3.29 -7.12 7.50
C LEU A 36 3.68 -6.43 6.20
N ALA A 37 3.39 -5.14 6.05
CA ALA A 37 3.74 -4.38 4.86
C ALA A 37 5.25 -4.24 4.67
N GLY A 38 6.01 -3.94 5.74
CA GLY A 38 7.46 -3.84 5.66
C GLY A 38 8.11 -5.15 5.25
N THR A 39 7.74 -6.24 5.92
CA THR A 39 8.26 -7.59 5.59
C THR A 39 7.87 -8.04 4.19
N SER A 40 6.61 -7.89 3.76
CA SER A 40 6.23 -8.24 2.37
C SER A 40 6.83 -7.32 1.32
N SER A 41 7.06 -6.05 1.65
CA SER A 41 7.75 -5.12 0.74
C SER A 41 9.22 -5.51 0.58
N ALA A 42 9.88 -6.02 1.62
CA ALA A 42 11.26 -6.48 1.56
C ALA A 42 11.41 -7.82 0.81
N MET A 43 10.53 -8.79 1.08
CA MET A 43 10.66 -10.14 0.51
C MET A 43 10.10 -10.27 -0.90
N LEU A 44 9.01 -9.56 -1.22
CA LEU A 44 8.21 -9.79 -2.43
C LEU A 44 7.85 -8.49 -3.16
N ASN A 45 8.34 -7.34 -2.69
CA ASN A 45 7.91 -6.02 -3.14
C ASN A 45 6.37 -5.82 -3.08
N ALA A 46 5.70 -6.53 -2.20
CA ALA A 46 4.24 -6.66 -2.15
C ALA A 46 3.63 -6.09 -0.85
N GLY A 47 4.17 -4.96 -0.36
CA GLY A 47 3.74 -4.36 0.91
C GLY A 47 2.44 -3.57 0.86
N GLY A 48 1.90 -3.30 -0.34
CA GLY A 48 0.70 -2.48 -0.56
C GLY A 48 -0.55 -2.97 0.16
N PRO A 49 -0.93 -4.26 0.03
CA PRO A 49 -2.22 -4.75 0.53
C PRO A 49 -2.44 -4.59 2.04
N PRO A 50 -1.50 -4.96 2.94
CA PRO A 50 -1.72 -4.80 4.39
C PRO A 50 -1.98 -3.36 4.82
N ILE A 51 -1.27 -2.39 4.24
CA ILE A 51 -1.44 -0.97 4.57
C ILE A 51 -2.70 -0.39 3.96
N ALA A 52 -3.00 -0.72 2.70
CA ALA A 52 -4.25 -0.30 2.07
C ALA A 52 -5.47 -0.82 2.86
N ALA A 53 -5.41 -2.07 3.32
CA ALA A 53 -6.47 -2.66 4.12
C ALA A 53 -6.67 -1.92 5.46
N TYR A 54 -5.58 -1.60 6.16
CA TYR A 54 -5.62 -0.80 7.39
C TYR A 54 -6.16 0.62 7.17
N LEU A 55 -5.69 1.31 6.14
CA LEU A 55 -6.09 2.69 5.85
C LEU A 55 -7.56 2.78 5.39
N LEU A 56 -8.07 1.79 4.66
CA LEU A 56 -9.49 1.70 4.30
C LEU A 56 -10.39 1.55 5.54
N MET A 57 -9.91 0.93 6.62
CA MET A 57 -10.67 0.84 7.88
C MET A 57 -10.77 2.19 8.60
N GLN A 58 -9.88 3.14 8.34
CA GLN A 58 -9.85 4.44 9.00
C GLN A 58 -10.85 5.45 8.44
N ARG A 59 -11.56 5.14 7.34
CA ARG A 59 -12.52 6.05 6.67
C ARG A 59 -11.93 7.43 6.36
N ILE A 60 -10.66 7.47 6.00
CA ILE A 60 -9.94 8.69 5.63
C ILE A 60 -10.27 9.13 4.21
N THR A 61 -10.06 10.40 3.91
CA THR A 61 -10.27 10.93 2.56
C THR A 61 -9.25 10.33 1.58
N PRO A 62 -9.58 10.23 0.27
CA PRO A 62 -8.65 9.72 -0.75
C PRO A 62 -7.29 10.41 -0.73
N THR A 63 -7.27 11.72 -0.50
CA THR A 63 -6.04 12.51 -0.40
C THR A 63 -5.15 12.07 0.76
N VAL A 64 -5.75 11.83 1.94
CA VAL A 64 -4.98 11.36 3.12
C VAL A 64 -4.53 9.92 2.89
N PHE A 65 -5.37 9.06 2.31
CA PHE A 65 -4.99 7.68 1.97
C PHE A 65 -3.75 7.61 1.07
N VAL A 66 -3.78 8.36 -0.03
CA VAL A 66 -2.70 8.39 -1.01
C VAL A 66 -1.46 9.04 -0.41
N GLY A 67 -1.60 10.15 0.31
CA GLY A 67 -0.49 10.82 0.98
C GLY A 67 0.21 9.94 2.02
N THR A 68 -0.56 9.31 2.92
CA THR A 68 -0.03 8.42 3.95
C THR A 68 0.66 7.19 3.35
N SER A 69 0.03 6.56 2.35
CA SER A 69 0.62 5.40 1.67
C SER A 69 1.93 5.78 0.95
N THR A 70 1.95 6.93 0.28
CA THR A 70 3.12 7.43 -0.44
C THR A 70 4.28 7.67 0.52
N LEU A 71 4.04 8.39 1.63
CA LEU A 71 5.07 8.66 2.62
C LEU A 71 5.57 7.38 3.29
N PHE A 72 4.66 6.47 3.63
CA PHE A 72 4.98 5.19 4.25
C PHE A 72 5.93 4.36 3.36
N PHE A 73 5.60 4.18 2.08
CA PHE A 73 6.46 3.43 1.16
C PHE A 73 7.73 4.19 0.79
N ALA A 74 7.72 5.52 0.75
CA ALA A 74 8.94 6.30 0.56
C ALA A 74 9.95 6.02 1.68
N VAL A 75 9.50 6.07 2.94
CA VAL A 75 10.36 5.76 4.11
C VAL A 75 10.85 4.31 4.05
N ILE A 76 9.96 3.34 3.82
CA ILE A 76 10.34 1.94 3.74
C ILE A 76 11.35 1.68 2.62
N ASN A 77 11.13 2.23 1.43
CA ASN A 77 12.06 2.02 0.31
C ASN A 77 13.39 2.74 0.54
N LEU A 78 13.38 3.90 1.20
CA LEU A 78 14.62 4.57 1.60
C LEU A 78 15.41 3.73 2.62
N LEU A 79 14.73 3.11 3.60
CA LEU A 79 15.37 2.20 4.56
C LEU A 79 15.93 0.93 3.92
N LYS A 80 15.37 0.48 2.79
CA LYS A 80 15.91 -0.66 2.02
C LYS A 80 17.15 -0.30 1.21
N LEU A 81 17.33 0.97 0.86
CA LEU A 81 18.37 1.41 -0.08
C LEU A 81 19.78 1.04 0.40
N PRO A 82 20.18 1.29 1.67
CA PRO A 82 21.51 0.92 2.16
C PRO A 82 21.75 -0.59 2.10
N GLY A 83 20.76 -1.39 2.50
CA GLY A 83 20.85 -2.86 2.44
C GLY A 83 20.95 -3.37 1.00
N SER A 84 20.23 -2.73 0.07
CA SER A 84 20.26 -3.09 -1.35
C SER A 84 21.57 -2.72 -2.04
N LEU A 85 22.20 -1.60 -1.63
CA LEU A 85 23.54 -1.20 -2.05
C LEU A 85 24.61 -2.15 -1.49
N ALA A 86 24.53 -2.48 -0.20
CA ALA A 86 25.46 -3.40 0.45
C ALA A 86 25.39 -4.83 -0.13
N ALA A 87 24.19 -5.28 -0.52
CA ALA A 87 23.97 -6.56 -1.19
C ALA A 87 24.37 -6.56 -2.68
N GLY A 88 24.78 -5.41 -3.25
CA GLY A 88 25.15 -5.29 -4.67
C GLY A 88 23.99 -5.39 -5.66
N VAL A 89 22.74 -5.44 -5.17
CA VAL A 89 21.52 -5.50 -6.00
C VAL A 89 21.28 -4.16 -6.71
N VAL A 90 21.64 -3.05 -6.05
CA VAL A 90 21.57 -1.70 -6.61
C VAL A 90 22.99 -1.18 -6.82
N SER A 91 23.29 -0.70 -8.02
CA SER A 91 24.57 -0.08 -8.35
C SER A 91 24.50 1.44 -8.30
N ALA A 92 25.65 2.11 -8.14
CA ALA A 92 25.75 3.58 -8.25
C ALA A 92 25.25 4.09 -9.62
N GLY A 93 25.46 3.32 -10.69
CA GLY A 93 24.95 3.63 -12.03
C GLY A 93 23.42 3.61 -12.08
N SER A 94 22.78 2.61 -11.45
CA SER A 94 21.31 2.53 -11.33
C SER A 94 20.74 3.74 -10.56
N LEU A 95 21.47 4.23 -9.56
CA LEU A 95 21.11 5.43 -8.81
C LEU A 95 21.16 6.68 -9.70
N LEU A 96 22.20 6.83 -10.51
CA LEU A 96 22.33 7.94 -11.47
C LEU A 96 21.18 7.95 -12.48
N TRP A 97 20.85 6.78 -13.05
CA TRP A 97 19.69 6.62 -13.93
C TRP A 97 18.38 6.94 -13.22
N SER A 98 18.24 6.60 -11.94
CA SER A 98 17.04 6.95 -11.18
C SER A 98 16.91 8.48 -11.02
N LEU A 99 18.03 9.20 -10.85
CA LEU A 99 18.03 10.66 -10.77
C LEU A 99 17.62 11.33 -12.09
N THR A 100 17.96 10.76 -13.25
CA THR A 100 17.53 11.35 -14.53
C THR A 100 16.03 11.24 -14.76
N VAL A 101 15.38 10.24 -14.16
CA VAL A 101 13.92 10.04 -14.24
C VAL A 101 13.16 10.79 -13.12
N CYS A 102 13.84 11.31 -12.09
CA CYS A 102 13.20 12.10 -11.02
C CYS A 102 12.27 13.22 -11.50
N PRO A 103 12.60 14.02 -12.54
CA PRO A 103 11.69 15.05 -13.05
C PRO A 103 10.36 14.46 -13.55
N LEU A 104 10.41 13.29 -14.21
CA LEU A 104 9.22 12.60 -14.69
C LEU A 104 8.36 12.11 -13.52
N VAL A 105 8.98 11.63 -12.44
CA VAL A 105 8.29 11.26 -11.20
C VAL A 105 7.59 12.48 -10.60
N ALA A 106 8.23 13.65 -10.54
CA ALA A 106 7.62 14.87 -10.04
C ALA A 106 6.38 15.29 -10.83
N ILE A 107 6.44 15.17 -12.17
CA ILE A 107 5.28 15.40 -13.05
C ILE A 107 4.17 14.39 -12.74
N GLY A 108 4.49 13.10 -12.63
CA GLY A 108 3.54 12.05 -12.28
C GLY A 108 2.85 12.29 -10.93
N VAL A 109 3.60 12.71 -9.91
CA VAL A 109 3.06 13.07 -8.59
C VAL A 109 2.13 14.27 -8.68
N TYR A 110 2.49 15.30 -9.44
CA TYR A 110 1.64 16.48 -9.63
C TYR A 110 0.30 16.12 -10.30
N VAL A 111 0.36 15.35 -11.39
CA VAL A 111 -0.83 14.87 -12.11
C VAL A 111 -1.68 13.97 -11.23
N GLY A 112 -1.06 13.00 -10.55
CA GLY A 112 -1.74 12.09 -9.63
C GLY A 112 -2.43 12.80 -8.49
N ARG A 113 -1.77 13.81 -7.89
CA ARG A 113 -2.39 14.66 -6.86
C ARG A 113 -3.63 15.37 -7.38
N ARG A 114 -3.58 15.92 -8.61
CA ARG A 114 -4.73 16.62 -9.18
C ARG A 114 -5.90 15.67 -9.43
N PHE A 115 -5.61 14.46 -9.90
CA PHE A 115 -6.60 13.42 -10.14
C PHE A 115 -7.29 12.99 -8.84
N VAL A 116 -6.53 12.71 -7.78
CA VAL A 116 -7.10 12.27 -6.49
C VAL A 116 -8.08 13.29 -5.90
N LEU A 117 -7.85 14.59 -6.12
CA LEU A 117 -8.75 15.65 -5.68
C LEU A 117 -10.10 15.68 -6.43
N TRP A 118 -10.21 14.99 -7.57
CA TRP A 118 -11.44 14.94 -8.38
C TRP A 118 -12.25 13.67 -8.17
N VAL A 119 -11.68 12.66 -7.50
CA VAL A 119 -12.34 11.37 -7.31
C VAL A 119 -13.36 11.45 -6.17
N ASP A 120 -14.57 11.00 -6.45
CA ASP A 120 -15.61 10.82 -5.42
C ASP A 120 -15.15 9.82 -4.34
N PRO A 121 -15.26 10.14 -3.03
CA PRO A 121 -14.81 9.27 -1.96
C PRO A 121 -15.46 7.87 -1.96
N ALA A 122 -16.73 7.74 -2.35
CA ALA A 122 -17.40 6.45 -2.39
C ALA A 122 -16.92 5.61 -3.58
N LEU A 123 -16.68 6.24 -4.74
CA LEU A 123 -16.03 5.58 -5.87
C LEU A 123 -14.61 5.12 -5.51
N PHE A 124 -13.83 5.97 -4.82
CA PHE A 124 -12.48 5.63 -4.37
C PHE A 124 -12.49 4.40 -3.46
N ASP A 125 -13.35 4.36 -2.44
CA ASP A 125 -13.42 3.22 -1.52
C ASP A 125 -13.80 1.93 -2.24
N ARG A 126 -14.77 1.97 -3.17
CA ARG A 126 -15.17 0.81 -3.99
C ARG A 126 -14.01 0.31 -4.85
N LEU A 127 -13.36 1.20 -5.59
CA LEU A 127 -12.24 0.83 -6.47
C LEU A 127 -11.07 0.26 -5.68
N MET A 128 -10.66 0.92 -4.59
CA MET A 128 -9.60 0.42 -3.72
C MET A 128 -9.94 -0.93 -3.10
N THR A 129 -11.20 -1.15 -2.73
CA THR A 129 -11.64 -2.45 -2.20
C THR A 129 -11.51 -3.56 -3.25
N ILE A 130 -11.95 -3.31 -4.49
CA ILE A 130 -11.85 -4.27 -5.59
C ILE A 130 -10.38 -4.57 -5.92
N ILE A 131 -9.56 -3.53 -6.04
CA ILE A 131 -8.11 -3.65 -6.31
C ILE A 131 -7.43 -4.44 -5.20
N LEU A 132 -7.82 -4.19 -3.95
CA LEU A 132 -7.23 -4.87 -2.81
C LEU A 132 -7.62 -6.36 -2.78
N ILE A 133 -8.88 -6.70 -3.05
CA ILE A 133 -9.33 -8.09 -3.18
C ILE A 133 -8.56 -8.81 -4.28
N THR A 134 -8.49 -8.20 -5.47
CA THR A 134 -7.79 -8.79 -6.63
C THR A 134 -6.30 -8.98 -6.37
N ALA A 135 -5.63 -8.00 -5.75
CA ALA A 135 -4.23 -8.12 -5.35
C ALA A 135 -3.99 -9.25 -4.34
N CYS A 136 -4.89 -9.42 -3.36
CA CYS A 136 -4.81 -10.52 -2.40
C CYS A 136 -4.99 -11.89 -3.06
N VAL A 137 -5.96 -12.02 -3.96
CA VAL A 137 -6.19 -13.26 -4.72
C VAL A 137 -4.98 -13.58 -5.59
N TRP A 138 -4.45 -12.59 -6.31
CA TRP A 138 -3.25 -12.75 -7.13
C TRP A 138 -2.04 -13.24 -6.31
N LEU A 139 -1.78 -12.61 -5.17
CA LEU A 139 -0.69 -13.02 -4.27
C LEU A 139 -0.84 -14.45 -3.73
N ILE A 140 -2.08 -14.92 -3.56
CA ILE A 140 -2.31 -16.31 -3.16
C ILE A 140 -1.99 -17.24 -4.33
N ILE A 141 -2.47 -16.95 -5.53
CA ILE A 141 -2.22 -17.78 -6.72
C ILE A 141 -0.70 -17.90 -6.98
N THR A 142 0.01 -16.78 -6.97
CA THR A 142 1.48 -16.77 -7.17
C THR A 142 2.24 -17.49 -6.06
N ALA A 143 1.67 -17.66 -4.87
CA ALA A 143 2.33 -18.43 -3.81
C ALA A 143 2.25 -19.96 -4.02
N TYR A 144 1.39 -20.44 -4.93
CA TYR A 144 1.17 -21.86 -5.21
C TYR A 144 1.71 -22.31 -6.58
N ILE A 145 2.29 -21.40 -7.36
CA ILE A 145 2.91 -21.66 -8.68
C ILE A 145 4.40 -21.36 -8.58
#